data_AF-A0A1B1TU35-F1
#
_entry.id   AF-A0A1B1TU35-F1
#
_cell.length_a   1.000
_cell.length_b   1.000
_cell.length_c   1.000
_cell.angle_alpha   90.00
_cell.angle_beta   90.00
_cell.angle_gamma   90.00
#
_symmetry.space_group_name_H-M   'P 1'
#
loop_
_entity.id
_entity.type
_entity.pdbx_description
1 polymer ?
#
loop_
_entity_poly.entity_id
_entity_poly.type
_entity_poly.pdbx_seq_one_letter_code
_entity_poly.pdbx_strand_id
1 'polypeptide(L)'
;MSAMSLKAYDHIQGYLADRHQTTINQEDLNAILRLSQHLRIFGLLSAVGYINQQNAQGGQVRERTVPAWKSLLIQQLGLNPDFTQRALMDHVIELQRNQPAQYLAQWRQAMVMSKHWNFWARACAND
;
A
#
# COMPACT_ATOMS: atom_id res chain seq x y z
N MET A 1 -7.35 5.52 -21.03
CA MET A 1 -7.03 5.16 -19.63
C MET A 1 -6.37 6.37 -18.97
N SER A 2 -6.73 6.77 -17.76
CA SER A 2 -6.09 7.93 -17.10
C SER A 2 -4.66 7.60 -16.66
N ALA A 3 -3.79 8.61 -16.57
CA ALA A 3 -2.40 8.44 -16.11
C ALA A 3 -2.29 7.78 -14.72
N MET A 4 -3.22 8.10 -13.80
CA MET A 4 -3.28 7.43 -12.49
C MET A 4 -3.65 5.95 -12.59
N SER A 5 -4.54 5.57 -13.51
CA SER A 5 -4.89 4.18 -13.70
C SER A 5 -3.70 3.38 -14.24
N LEU A 6 -2.91 3.95 -15.15
CA LEU A 6 -1.70 3.29 -15.64
C LEU A 6 -0.66 3.15 -14.53
N LYS A 7 -0.41 4.21 -13.76
CA LYS A 7 0.48 4.15 -12.59
C LYS A 7 0.05 3.10 -11.57
N ALA A 8 -1.26 2.97 -11.32
CA ALA A 8 -1.79 1.94 -10.43
C ALA A 8 -1.57 0.52 -10.97
N TYR A 9 -1.63 0.32 -12.29
CA TYR A 9 -1.28 -0.95 -12.92
C TYR A 9 0.19 -1.28 -12.66
N ASP A 10 1.08 -0.32 -12.90
CA ASP A 10 2.52 -0.49 -12.62
C ASP A 10 2.77 -0.84 -11.15
N HIS A 11 2.01 -0.24 -10.22
CA HIS A 11 2.11 -0.60 -8.79
C HIS A 11 1.75 -2.06 -8.51
N ILE A 12 0.68 -2.56 -9.13
CA ILE A 12 0.24 -3.96 -9.00
C ILE A 12 1.27 -4.89 -9.63
N GLN A 13 1.80 -4.55 -10.81
CA GLN A 13 2.85 -5.33 -11.46
C GLN A 13 4.14 -5.36 -10.63
N GLY A 14 4.54 -4.24 -10.04
CA GLY A 14 5.69 -4.17 -9.12
C GLY A 14 5.50 -5.09 -7.92
N TYR A 15 4.32 -5.06 -7.29
CA TYR A 15 4.00 -5.96 -6.17
C TYR A 15 4.03 -7.45 -6.58
N LEU A 16 3.49 -7.79 -7.74
CA LEU A 16 3.50 -9.16 -8.26
C LEU A 16 4.92 -9.64 -8.58
N ALA A 17 5.76 -8.78 -9.17
CA ALA A 17 7.16 -9.06 -9.47
C ALA A 17 7.97 -9.34 -8.19
N ASP A 18 7.80 -8.52 -7.14
CA ASP A 18 8.45 -8.72 -5.82
C ASP A 18 8.10 -10.06 -5.18
N ARG A 19 6.94 -10.62 -5.54
CA ARG A 19 6.40 -11.86 -4.99
C ARG A 19 6.62 -13.07 -5.90
N HIS A 20 7.21 -12.87 -7.08
CA HIS A 20 7.31 -13.86 -8.14
C HIS A 20 5.95 -14.47 -8.51
N GLN A 21 4.90 -13.65 -8.51
CA GLN A 21 3.54 -14.02 -8.89
C GLN A 21 3.20 -13.40 -10.24
N THR A 22 2.38 -14.07 -11.05
CA THR A 22 1.84 -13.51 -12.31
C THR A 22 0.46 -12.89 -12.14
N THR A 23 -0.23 -13.25 -11.05
CA THR A 23 -1.67 -13.03 -10.83
C THR A 23 -1.93 -12.80 -9.35
N ILE A 24 -2.94 -12.00 -9.04
CA ILE A 24 -3.39 -11.72 -7.68
C ILE A 24 -4.22 -12.91 -7.19
N ASN A 25 -3.87 -13.49 -6.04
CA ASN A 25 -4.74 -14.46 -5.38
C ASN A 25 -5.78 -13.77 -4.49
N GLN A 26 -6.75 -14.52 -3.98
CA GLN A 26 -7.83 -13.98 -3.16
C GLN A 26 -7.33 -13.27 -1.88
N GLU A 27 -6.26 -13.76 -1.26
CA GLU A 27 -5.70 -13.18 -0.03
C GLU A 27 -5.04 -11.83 -0.30
N ASP A 28 -4.29 -11.74 -1.40
CA ASP A 28 -3.64 -10.51 -1.87
C ASP A 28 -4.69 -9.48 -2.31
N LEU A 29 -5.74 -9.92 -3.02
CA LEU A 29 -6.89 -9.08 -3.36
C LEU A 29 -7.54 -8.50 -2.10
N ASN A 30 -7.83 -9.36 -1.12
CA ASN A 30 -8.43 -8.93 0.15
C ASN A 30 -7.53 -7.94 0.90
N ALA A 31 -6.21 -8.17 0.92
CA ALA A 31 -5.25 -7.25 1.51
C ALA A 31 -5.30 -5.86 0.86
N ILE A 32 -5.30 -5.79 -0.48
CA ILE A 32 -5.34 -4.53 -1.22
C ILE A 32 -6.67 -3.78 -0.97
N LEU A 33 -7.80 -4.48 -0.99
CA LEU A 33 -9.10 -3.88 -0.68
C LEU A 33 -9.15 -3.31 0.75
N ARG A 34 -8.56 -4.01 1.72
CA ARG A 34 -8.45 -3.51 3.11
C ARG A 34 -7.58 -2.26 3.21
N LEU A 35 -6.52 -2.12 2.40
CA LEU A 35 -5.71 -0.89 2.38
C LEU A 35 -6.57 0.32 1.99
N SER A 36 -7.39 0.17 0.95
CA SER A 36 -8.30 1.24 0.50
C SER A 36 -9.29 1.66 1.58
N GLN A 37 -9.85 0.70 2.31
CA GLN A 37 -10.72 0.97 3.46
C GLN A 37 -9.95 1.65 4.60
N HIS A 38 -8.76 1.16 4.94
CA HIS A 38 -7.94 1.70 6.03
C HIS A 38 -7.50 3.14 5.76
N LEU A 39 -7.04 3.43 4.55
CA LEU A 39 -6.63 4.78 4.14
C LEU A 39 -7.80 5.78 4.21
N ARG A 40 -9.03 5.33 3.99
CA ARG A 40 -10.23 6.18 4.07
C ARG A 40 -10.61 6.52 5.51
N ILE A 41 -10.48 5.56 6.43
CA ILE A 41 -10.97 5.70 7.82
C ILE A 41 -9.87 6.25 8.73
N PHE A 42 -8.65 5.71 8.63
CA PHE A 42 -7.57 5.95 9.59
C PHE A 42 -6.38 6.71 9.00
N GLY A 43 -6.25 6.73 7.68
CA GLY A 43 -5.23 7.51 6.98
C GLY A 43 -3.83 6.87 6.96
N LEU A 44 -2.88 7.62 6.39
CA LEU A 44 -1.55 7.11 6.01
C LEU A 44 -0.68 6.72 7.21
N LEU A 45 -0.59 7.57 8.24
CA LEU A 45 0.19 7.28 9.45
C LEU A 45 -0.28 6.00 10.15
N SER A 46 -1.60 5.79 10.23
CA SER A 46 -2.16 4.57 10.81
C SER A 46 -1.81 3.33 9.97
N ALA A 47 -1.84 3.44 8.64
CA ALA A 47 -1.51 2.33 7.74
C ALA A 47 -0.04 1.88 7.92
N VAL A 48 0.90 2.82 7.96
CA VAL A 48 2.32 2.49 8.21
C VAL A 48 2.57 2.05 9.65
N GLY A 49 1.78 2.54 10.61
CA GLY A 49 1.77 2.04 11.98
C GLY A 49 1.39 0.55 12.04
N TYR A 50 0.33 0.15 11.33
CA TYR A 50 -0.07 -1.26 11.23
C TYR A 50 1.03 -2.14 10.62
N ILE A 51 1.67 -1.66 9.54
CA ILE A 51 2.81 -2.33 8.90
C ILE A 51 3.94 -2.59 9.91
N ASN A 52 4.29 -1.60 10.73
CA ASN A 52 5.43 -1.64 11.65
C ASN A 52 5.15 -2.31 13.01
N GLN A 53 3.90 -2.67 13.33
CA GLN A 53 3.57 -3.30 14.61
C GLN A 53 4.22 -4.68 14.77
N GLN A 54 5.20 -4.79 15.68
CA GLN A 54 5.95 -6.03 15.96
C GLN A 54 5.28 -6.95 17.00
N ASN A 55 4.38 -6.42 17.84
CA ASN A 55 3.80 -7.16 18.98
C ASN A 55 2.44 -7.81 18.69
N ALA A 56 1.93 -7.70 17.47
CA ALA A 56 0.69 -8.38 17.10
C ALA A 56 0.98 -9.86 16.91
N GLN A 57 0.30 -10.72 17.69
CA GLN A 57 0.30 -12.17 17.51
C GLN A 57 0.29 -12.50 16.02
N GLY A 58 1.28 -13.27 15.56
CA GLY A 58 1.37 -13.72 14.18
C GLY A 58 0.03 -14.34 13.73
N GLY A 59 -0.29 -14.18 12.44
CA GLY A 59 -1.53 -14.69 11.89
C GLY A 59 -1.58 -14.50 10.38
N GLN A 60 -2.22 -15.44 9.70
CA GLN A 60 -2.33 -15.49 8.23
C GLN A 60 -2.77 -14.14 7.64
N VAL A 61 -3.69 -13.44 8.29
CA VAL A 61 -4.17 -12.12 7.84
C VAL A 61 -3.03 -11.10 7.74
N ARG A 62 -2.16 -10.99 8.75
CA ARG A 62 -1.10 -9.98 8.78
C ARG A 62 0.01 -10.32 7.78
N GLU A 63 0.37 -11.60 7.69
CA GLU A 63 1.40 -12.10 6.76
C GLU A 63 1.05 -11.81 5.30
N ARG A 64 -0.25 -11.76 4.97
CA ARG A 64 -0.72 -11.37 3.63
C ARG A 64 -0.92 -9.86 3.47
N THR A 65 -1.39 -9.20 4.53
CA THR A 65 -1.72 -7.76 4.49
C THR A 65 -0.46 -6.90 4.39
N VAL A 66 0.54 -7.17 5.22
CA VAL A 66 1.72 -6.31 5.35
C VAL A 66 2.54 -6.20 4.05
N PRO A 67 2.85 -7.29 3.32
CA PRO A 67 3.62 -7.20 2.08
C PRO A 67 2.93 -6.34 1.02
N ALA A 68 1.62 -6.54 0.79
CA ALA A 68 0.85 -5.77 -0.18
C ALA A 68 0.81 -4.28 0.19
N TRP A 69 0.52 -3.97 1.46
CA TRP A 69 0.44 -2.58 1.91
C TRP A 69 1.78 -1.87 1.83
N LYS A 70 2.86 -2.54 2.27
CA LYS A 70 4.22 -2.01 2.20
C LYS A 70 4.60 -1.67 0.76
N SER A 71 4.45 -2.60 -0.17
CA SER A 71 4.84 -2.40 -1.57
C SER A 71 4.04 -1.24 -2.19
N LEU A 72 2.71 -1.23 -2.06
CA LEU A 72 1.88 -0.18 -2.64
C LEU A 72 2.16 1.22 -2.06
N LEU A 73 2.42 1.32 -0.75
CA LEU A 73 2.73 2.59 -0.12
C LEU A 73 4.14 3.10 -0.46
N ILE A 74 5.15 2.23 -0.56
CA ILE A 74 6.49 2.60 -1.03
C ILE A 74 6.42 3.18 -2.44
N GLN A 75 5.71 2.48 -3.34
CA GLN A 75 5.56 2.93 -4.73
C GLN A 75 4.75 4.22 -4.83
N GLN A 76 3.69 4.37 -4.03
CA GLN A 76 2.90 5.61 -3.99
C GLN A 76 3.71 6.82 -3.54
N LEU A 77 4.55 6.64 -2.52
CA LEU A 77 5.39 7.70 -1.97
C LEU A 77 6.67 7.92 -2.79
N GLY A 78 6.92 7.12 -3.83
CA GLY A 78 8.12 7.22 -4.67
C GLY A 78 9.40 6.89 -3.89
N LEU A 79 9.31 5.98 -2.93
CA LEU A 79 10.43 5.58 -2.07
C LEU A 79 11.21 4.43 -2.69
N ASN A 80 12.42 4.19 -2.18
CA ASN A 80 13.22 3.04 -2.58
C ASN A 80 12.49 1.72 -2.18
N PRO A 81 12.35 0.75 -3.11
CA PRO A 81 11.74 -0.58 -2.85
C PRO A 81 12.25 -1.29 -1.60
N ASP A 82 13.54 -1.10 -1.26
CA ASP A 82 14.20 -1.75 -0.15
C ASP A 82 13.89 -1.13 1.22
N PHE A 83 13.06 -0.07 1.28
CA PHE A 83 12.65 0.54 2.53
C PHE A 83 12.12 -0.52 3.49
N THR A 84 12.68 -0.57 4.69
CA THR A 84 12.17 -1.45 5.75
C THR A 84 10.83 -0.94 6.26
N GLN A 85 10.08 -1.79 6.97
CA GLN A 85 8.81 -1.38 7.61
C GLN A 85 9.02 -0.18 8.56
N ARG A 86 10.14 -0.19 9.28
CA ARG A 86 10.54 0.90 10.17
C ARG A 86 10.89 2.17 9.40
N ALA A 87 11.71 2.07 8.36
CA ALA A 87 12.09 3.22 7.53
C ALA A 87 10.87 3.88 6.86
N LEU A 88 9.90 3.08 6.42
CA LEU A 88 8.63 3.59 5.88
C LEU A 88 7.83 4.36 6.94
N MET A 89 7.72 3.83 8.16
CA MET A 89 7.07 4.51 9.28
C MET A 89 7.77 5.83 9.62
N ASP A 90 9.10 5.79 9.78
CA ASP A 90 9.91 6.95 10.15
C ASP A 90 9.78 8.07 9.10
N HIS A 91 9.80 7.73 7.80
CA HIS A 91 9.58 8.67 6.72
C HIS A 91 8.21 9.36 6.81
N VAL A 92 7.14 8.61 7.08
CA VAL A 92 5.78 9.19 7.19
C VAL A 92 5.64 10.04 8.46
N ILE A 93 6.26 9.65 9.58
CA ILE A 93 6.30 10.48 10.80
C ILE A 93 7.02 11.79 10.51
N GLU A 94 8.18 11.73 9.86
CA GLU A 94 8.97 12.91 9.50
C GLU A 94 8.17 13.83 8.57
N LEU A 95 7.52 13.28 7.55
CA LEU A 95 6.67 14.01 6.62
C LEU A 95 5.51 14.71 7.35
N GLN A 96 4.85 14.02 8.29
CA GLN A 96 3.75 14.60 9.07
C GLN A 96 4.23 15.74 9.97
N ARG A 97 5.38 15.57 10.65
CA ARG A 97 5.89 16.55 11.63
C ARG A 97 6.47 17.79 10.94
N ASN A 98 7.24 17.60 9.87
CA ASN A 98 8.03 18.66 9.25
C ASN A 98 7.32 19.28 8.03
N GLN A 99 6.44 18.52 7.36
CA GLN A 99 5.79 18.94 6.11
C GLN A 99 4.30 18.54 6.08
N PRO A 100 3.47 19.02 7.04
CA PRO A 100 2.09 18.56 7.22
C PRO A 100 1.20 18.76 5.99
N ALA A 101 1.42 19.83 5.21
CA ALA A 101 0.69 20.06 3.96
C ALA A 101 1.02 18.99 2.90
N GLN A 102 2.30 18.61 2.78
CA GLN A 102 2.73 17.55 1.88
C GLN A 102 2.21 16.18 2.35
N TYR A 103 2.22 15.90 3.64
CA TYR A 103 1.61 14.71 4.22
C TYR A 103 0.12 14.60 3.83
N LEU A 104 -0.67 15.66 4.00
CA LEU A 104 -2.08 15.66 3.61
C LEU A 104 -2.28 15.46 2.11
N ALA A 105 -1.42 16.06 1.28
CA ALA A 105 -1.44 15.85 -0.17
C ALA A 105 -1.16 14.38 -0.54
N GLN A 106 -0.12 13.78 0.06
CA GLN A 106 0.24 12.38 -0.16
C GLN A 106 -0.88 11.43 0.29
N TRP A 107 -1.49 11.68 1.45
CA TRP A 107 -2.61 10.89 1.92
C TRP A 107 -3.81 10.99 0.96
N ARG A 108 -4.17 12.19 0.50
CA ARG A 108 -5.26 12.38 -0.48
C ARG A 108 -4.96 11.65 -1.79
N GLN A 109 -3.73 11.72 -2.29
CA GLN A 109 -3.32 10.99 -3.48
C GLN A 109 -3.42 9.48 -3.27
N ALA A 110 -2.96 8.95 -2.13
CA ALA A 110 -3.10 7.53 -1.80
C ALA A 110 -4.57 7.09 -1.73
N MET A 111 -5.47 7.93 -1.20
CA MET A 111 -6.92 7.63 -1.20
C MET A 111 -7.48 7.51 -2.62
N VAL A 112 -7.12 8.42 -3.52
CA VAL A 112 -7.55 8.37 -4.92
C VAL A 112 -6.94 7.15 -5.62
N MET A 113 -5.64 6.93 -5.43
CA MET A 113 -4.90 5.81 -6.00
C MET A 113 -5.48 4.45 -5.58
N SER A 114 -5.92 4.32 -4.32
CA SER A 114 -6.47 3.06 -3.81
C SER A 114 -7.70 2.55 -4.58
N LYS A 115 -8.47 3.44 -5.21
CA LYS A 115 -9.57 3.05 -6.10
C LYS A 115 -9.05 2.33 -7.35
N HIS A 116 -7.95 2.82 -7.92
CA HIS A 116 -7.31 2.23 -9.08
C HIS A 116 -6.56 0.94 -8.73
N TRP A 117 -5.94 0.86 -7.55
CA TRP A 117 -5.40 -0.41 -7.03
C TRP A 117 -6.49 -1.47 -6.91
N ASN A 118 -7.66 -1.13 -6.36
CA ASN A 118 -8.78 -2.07 -6.25
C ASN A 118 -9.25 -2.57 -7.62
N PHE A 119 -9.30 -1.69 -8.62
CA PHE A 119 -9.66 -2.07 -9.99
C PHE A 119 -8.66 -3.06 -10.58
N TRP A 120 -7.37 -2.73 -10.56
CA TRP A 120 -6.34 -3.60 -11.15
C TRP A 120 -6.09 -4.87 -10.37
N ALA A 121 -6.20 -4.85 -9.03
CA ALA A 121 -6.12 -6.05 -8.23
C ALA A 121 -7.21 -7.06 -8.61
N ARG A 122 -8.42 -6.60 -8.94
CA ARG A 122 -9.51 -7.44 -9.45
C ARG A 122 -9.24 -7.91 -10.88
N ALA A 123 -8.77 -7.02 -11.75
CA ALA A 123 -8.49 -7.35 -13.15
C ALA A 123 -7.32 -8.33 -13.31
N CYS A 124 -6.38 -8.34 -12.36
CA CYS A 124 -5.26 -9.28 -12.32
C CYS A 124 -5.53 -10.48 -11.41
N ALA A 125 -6.72 -10.62 -10.84
CA ALA A 125 -7.05 -11.77 -10.01
C ALA A 125 -7.23 -13.02 -10.89
N ASN A 126 -6.80 -14.18 -10.37
CA ASN A 126 -7.19 -15.45 -10.99
C ASN A 126 -8.67 -15.71 -10.75
N ASP A 127 -9.35 -16.24 -11.77
CA ASP A 127 -10.68 -16.86 -11.63
C ASP A 127 -10.64 -18.06 -10.69
#